data_AF-A0A9E3JT98-F1
#
_entry.id   AF-A0A9E3JT98-F1
#
_cell.length_a   1.000
_cell.length_b   1.000
_cell.length_c   1.000
_cell.angle_alpha   90.00
_cell.angle_beta   90.00
_cell.angle_gamma   90.00
#
_symmetry.space_group_name_H-M   'P 1'
#
loop_
_entity.id
_entity.type
_entity.pdbx_description
1 polymer ?
#
loop_
_entity_poly.entity_id
_entity_poly.type
_entity_poly.pdbx_seq_one_letter_code
_entity_poly.pdbx_strand_id
1 'polypeptide(L)' 'MTLPTVAFLGIGLMGRPMATRLAQAGYPLRVWNRTA' A
#
# COMPACT_ATOMS: atom_id res chain seq x y z
N MET A 1 -18.36 7.24 5.48
CA MET A 1 -17.32 8.08 4.84
C MET A 1 -16.27 7.15 4.26
N THR A 2 -15.89 7.30 2.99
CA THR A 2 -14.87 6.45 2.36
C THR A 2 -13.46 6.93 2.72
N LEU A 3 -12.58 6.03 3.12
CA LEU A 3 -11.16 6.35 3.37
C LEU A 3 -10.48 6.83 2.07
N PRO A 4 -9.48 7.73 2.16
CA PRO A 4 -8.77 8.22 0.98
C PRO A 4 -8.00 7.10 0.30
N THR A 5 -7.88 7.18 -1.02
CA THR A 5 -7.02 6.25 -1.77
C THR A 5 -5.55 6.60 -1.54
N VAL A 6 -4.74 5.60 -1.20
CA VAL A 6 -3.31 5.74 -0.94
C VAL A 6 -2.52 5.10 -2.07
N ALA A 7 -1.60 5.85 -2.67
CA ALA A 7 -0.61 5.31 -3.60
C ALA A 7 0.67 4.96 -2.82
N PHE A 8 1.13 3.72 -2.94
CA PHE A 8 2.33 3.22 -2.27
C PHE A 8 3.35 2.72 -3.29
N LEU A 9 4.52 3.38 -3.32
CA LEU A 9 5.58 3.11 -4.30
C LEU A 9 6.74 2.37 -3.63
N GLY A 10 6.96 1.12 -4.05
CA GLY A 10 8.02 0.24 -3.56
C GLY A 10 7.51 -0.82 -2.60
N ILE A 11 7.62 -2.09 -2.99
CA ILE A 11 7.16 -3.26 -2.20
C ILE A 11 8.34 -4.18 -1.87
N GLY A 12 9.42 -3.58 -1.38
CA GLY A 12 10.59 -4.30 -0.85
C GLY A 12 10.36 -4.86 0.56
N LEU A 13 11.44 -5.24 1.24
CA LEU A 13 11.42 -5.80 2.60
C LEU A 13 10.66 -4.92 3.61
N MET A 14 10.82 -3.60 3.50
CA MET A 14 10.10 -2.64 4.36
C MET A 14 8.71 -2.28 3.82
N GLY A 15 8.59 -2.05 2.51
CA GLY A 15 7.36 -1.53 1.91
C GLY A 15 6.18 -2.50 1.98
N ARG A 16 6.46 -3.80 1.82
CA ARG A 16 5.43 -4.85 1.87
C ARG A 16 4.65 -4.87 3.19
N PRO A 17 5.27 -4.98 4.38
CA PRO A 17 4.52 -4.97 5.64
C PRO A 17 3.88 -3.60 5.96
N MET A 18 4.33 -2.49 5.36
CA MET A 18 3.67 -1.19 5.50
C MET A 18 2.39 -1.12 4.66
N ALA A 19 2.46 -1.50 3.38
CA ALA A 19 1.30 -1.55 2.50
C ALA A 19 0.23 -2.53 3.00
N THR A 20 0.62 -3.67 3.57
CA THR A 20 -0.31 -4.62 4.20
C THR A 20 -1.07 -4.01 5.36
N ARG A 21 -0.41 -3.23 6.24
CA ARG A 21 -1.07 -2.56 7.36
C ARG A 21 -2.09 -1.53 6.90
N LEU A 22 -1.76 -0.75 5.87
CA LEU A 22 -2.69 0.20 5.26
C LEU A 22 -3.91 -0.51 4.66
N ALA A 23 -3.72 -1.67 4.02
CA ALA A 23 -4.81 -2.47 3.47
C ALA A 23 -5.72 -3.02 4.58
N GLN A 24 -5.12 -3.55 5.66
CA GLN A 24 -5.84 -4.07 6.82
C GLN A 24 -6.62 -2.97 7.56
N ALA A 25 -6.13 -1.73 7.55
CA ALA A 25 -6.83 -0.57 8.07
C ALA A 25 -7.98 -0.08 7.17
N GLY A 26 -8.21 -0.73 6.02
CA GLY A 26 -9.35 -0.44 5.13
C GLY A 26 -9.09 0.66 4.10
N TYR A 27 -7.85 1.14 3.96
CA TYR A 27 -7.52 2.13 2.93
C TYR A 27 -7.55 1.49 1.54
N PRO A 28 -8.27 2.08 0.57
CA PRO A 28 -8.10 1.72 -0.83
C PRO A 28 -6.65 1.99 -1.27
N LEU A 29 -5.92 0.96 -1.67
CA LEU A 29 -4.49 1.06 -2.00
C LEU A 29 -4.22 0.83 -3.48
N ARG A 30 -3.35 1.67 -4.04
CA ARG A 30 -2.68 1.44 -5.31
C ARG A 30 -1.21 1.22 -5.05
N VAL A 31 -0.69 0.06 -5.42
CA VAL A 31 0.70 -0.32 -5.19
C VAL A 31 1.45 -0.44 -6.50
N TRP A 32 2.67 0.07 -6.51
CA TRP A 32 3.58 -0.07 -7.65
C TRP A 32 4.98 -0.43 -7.17
N ASN A 33 5.67 -1.29 -7.92
CA ASN A 33 7.06 -1.63 -7.67
C ASN A 33 7.80 -1.75 -9.01
N ARG A 34 9.05 -1.27 -9.08
CA ARG A 34 9.82 -1.22 -10.33
C ARG A 34 10.09 -2.60 -10.94
N THR A 35 10.31 -3.61 -10.11
CA THR A 35 10.78 -4.94 -10.50
C THR A 35 9.70 -6.01 -10.28
N ALA A 36 8.43 -5.61 -10.33
CA ALA A 36 7.32 -6.55 -10.18
C ALA A 36 7.20 -7.49 -11.38
#